data_AF-A0A3B9QIV0-F1
#
_entry.id   AF-A0A3B9QIV0-F1
#
_cell.length_a   1.000
_cell.length_b   1.000
_cell.length_c   1.000
_cell.angle_alpha   90.00
_cell.angle_beta   90.00
_cell.angle_gamma   90.00
#
_symmetry.space_group_name_H-M   'P 1'
#
loop_
_entity.id
_entity.type
_entity.pdbx_description
1 polymer ?
#
loop_
_entity_poly.entity_id
_entity_poly.type
_entity_poly.pdbx_seq_one_letter_code
_entity_poly.pdbx_strand_id
1 'polypeptide(L)'
;MGKKLLSSFDDFYIHQTSHPITTPATSDRNAYDRSFFNGYTDDGSLYFGISSARYPNLHIQDCALTIVRGEHQHSFHASRRAPQDPIDMTTGPFRIEIGQPMKNIRVVVEDNETGIGADLEWIPRSAHFAEDHQRLTPEQIGRWMIATRMNQFGFWRGELRLPGETITLDAAHTYGTKDRSWGVRPVGDSVSMGAPLPPKGLKFFWAPLHWSDHVTHVGLFEGDRGEVWHWDGFRLPAYA
;
A
#
# COMPACT_ATOMS: atom_id res chain seq x y z
N MET A 1 -27.30 -17.17 -13.22
CA MET A 1 -26.01 -17.85 -12.94
C MET A 1 -24.91 -16.86 -13.31
N GLY A 2 -24.30 -16.19 -12.32
CA GLY A 2 -23.30 -15.15 -12.59
C GLY A 2 -22.12 -15.74 -13.35
N LYS A 3 -21.71 -15.09 -14.45
CA LYS A 3 -20.57 -15.51 -15.28
C LYS A 3 -19.36 -15.72 -14.34
N LYS A 4 -18.86 -16.95 -14.22
CA LYS A 4 -17.56 -17.21 -13.57
C LYS A 4 -16.51 -16.59 -14.48
N LEU A 5 -15.93 -15.48 -14.06
CA LEU A 5 -15.06 -14.68 -14.89
C LEU A 5 -13.61 -14.99 -14.56
N LEU A 6 -12.97 -15.68 -15.50
CA LEU A 6 -11.52 -15.83 -15.54
C LEU A 6 -10.88 -14.45 -15.75
N SER A 7 -9.62 -14.35 -15.37
CA SER A 7 -8.72 -13.22 -15.58
C SER A 7 -7.49 -13.64 -16.35
N SER A 8 -6.73 -12.68 -16.86
CA SER A 8 -5.41 -12.90 -17.45
C SER A 8 -4.46 -13.70 -16.54
N PHE A 9 -4.60 -13.60 -15.22
CA PHE A 9 -3.77 -14.35 -14.27
C PHE A 9 -4.12 -15.84 -14.13
N ASP A 10 -5.25 -16.29 -14.66
CA ASP A 10 -5.63 -17.71 -14.61
C ASP A 10 -4.79 -18.60 -15.55
N ASP A 11 -4.01 -18.01 -16.47
CA ASP A 11 -3.03 -18.74 -17.29
C ASP A 11 -1.73 -19.09 -16.53
N PHE A 12 -1.49 -18.45 -15.37
CA PHE A 12 -0.27 -18.64 -14.59
C PHE A 12 -0.48 -19.67 -13.45
N TYR A 13 0.57 -20.40 -13.09
CA TYR A 13 0.55 -21.37 -11.98
C TYR A 13 0.60 -20.72 -10.60
N ILE A 14 -0.39 -19.89 -10.26
CA ILE A 14 -0.38 -19.05 -9.04
C ILE A 14 -1.67 -19.13 -8.21
N HIS A 15 -2.60 -20.03 -8.54
CA HIS A 15 -3.83 -20.23 -7.77
C HIS A 15 -3.53 -20.74 -6.36
N GLN A 16 -4.05 -20.04 -5.34
CA GLN A 16 -3.95 -20.48 -3.95
C GLN A 16 -5.14 -21.33 -3.49
N THR A 17 -6.21 -21.40 -4.30
CA THR A 17 -7.42 -22.18 -4.03
C THR A 17 -7.87 -22.91 -5.30
N SER A 18 -8.90 -23.75 -5.23
CA SER A 18 -9.51 -24.38 -6.39
C SER A 18 -10.39 -23.45 -7.24
N HIS A 19 -10.49 -22.16 -6.88
CA HIS A 19 -11.26 -21.15 -7.61
C HIS A 19 -10.38 -20.30 -8.53
N PRO A 20 -10.94 -19.64 -9.57
CA PRO A 20 -10.23 -18.65 -10.38
C PRO A 20 -9.64 -17.53 -9.53
N ILE A 21 -8.58 -16.87 -10.01
CA ILE A 21 -7.86 -15.79 -9.30
C ILE A 21 -8.80 -14.65 -8.87
N THR A 22 -9.83 -14.37 -9.65
CA THR A 22 -10.83 -13.33 -9.36
C THR A 22 -11.75 -13.66 -8.17
N THR A 23 -11.75 -14.89 -7.67
CA THR A 23 -12.57 -15.34 -6.54
C THR A 23 -11.74 -15.34 -5.25
N PRO A 24 -12.03 -14.44 -4.30
CA PRO A 24 -11.29 -14.39 -3.04
C PRO A 24 -11.49 -15.67 -2.22
N ALA A 25 -10.45 -16.07 -1.47
CA ALA A 25 -10.49 -17.21 -0.56
C ALA A 25 -11.41 -17.00 0.66
N THR A 26 -11.83 -15.77 0.92
CA THR A 26 -12.69 -15.38 2.04
C THR A 26 -13.89 -14.56 1.54
N SER A 27 -15.04 -14.76 2.16
CA SER A 27 -16.23 -13.93 1.96
C SER A 27 -16.23 -12.65 2.81
N ASP A 28 -15.21 -12.44 3.64
CA ASP A 28 -15.11 -11.25 4.48
C ASP A 28 -15.06 -9.99 3.61
N ARG A 29 -15.99 -9.05 3.87
CA ARG A 29 -16.06 -7.78 3.12
C ARG A 29 -14.78 -6.95 3.19
N ASN A 30 -13.96 -7.16 4.22
CA ASN A 30 -12.71 -6.45 4.46
C ASN A 30 -11.51 -7.10 3.76
N ALA A 31 -11.74 -8.09 2.89
CA ALA A 31 -10.72 -8.62 2.01
C ALA A 31 -10.12 -7.51 1.15
N TYR A 32 -8.80 -7.42 1.11
CA TYR A 32 -8.07 -6.37 0.41
C TYR A 32 -6.72 -6.83 -0.14
N ASP A 33 -6.27 -6.15 -1.19
CA ASP A 33 -4.88 -6.11 -1.65
C ASP A 33 -4.51 -4.64 -1.86
N ARG A 34 -3.47 -4.15 -1.20
CA ARG A 34 -3.12 -2.72 -1.19
C ARG A 34 -1.63 -2.52 -1.36
N SER A 35 -1.29 -1.56 -2.21
CA SER A 35 0.03 -0.94 -2.28
C SER A 35 0.02 0.38 -1.52
N PHE A 36 1.08 0.62 -0.74
CA PHE A 36 1.38 1.92 -0.16
C PHE A 36 2.81 2.29 -0.50
N PHE A 37 3.03 3.56 -0.74
CA PHE A 37 4.35 4.12 -0.92
C PHE A 37 4.48 5.42 -0.18
N ASN A 38 5.70 5.74 0.24
CA ASN A 38 6.06 7.10 0.55
C ASN A 38 7.33 7.51 -0.21
N GLY A 39 7.53 8.82 -0.27
CA GLY A 39 8.79 9.40 -0.68
C GLY A 39 9.05 10.71 0.05
N TYR A 40 10.32 11.05 0.21
CA TYR A 40 10.76 12.27 0.86
C TYR A 40 12.17 12.65 0.41
N THR A 41 12.46 13.95 0.43
CA THR A 41 13.80 14.45 0.17
C THR A 41 14.66 14.40 1.43
N ASP A 42 15.97 14.22 1.26
CA ASP A 42 16.96 14.20 2.35
C ASP A 42 17.07 15.54 3.10
N ASP A 43 16.67 16.64 2.47
CA ASP A 43 16.57 17.97 3.08
C ASP A 43 15.23 18.23 3.81
N GLY A 44 14.29 17.28 3.77
CA GLY A 44 12.97 17.38 4.40
C GLY A 44 12.01 18.40 3.76
N SER A 45 12.37 18.97 2.60
CA SER A 45 11.55 19.97 1.91
C SER A 45 10.32 19.38 1.20
N LEU A 46 10.26 18.06 1.04
CA LEU A 46 9.17 17.35 0.38
C LEU A 46 8.87 16.04 1.11
N TYR A 47 7.57 15.74 1.28
CA TYR A 47 7.07 14.41 1.60
C TYR A 47 5.88 14.08 0.71
N PHE A 48 5.73 12.84 0.27
CA PHE A 48 4.52 12.38 -0.40
C PHE A 48 4.17 10.95 -0.01
N GLY A 49 2.88 10.64 -0.08
CA GLY A 49 2.33 9.31 0.14
C GLY A 49 1.44 8.91 -1.03
N ILE A 50 1.56 7.66 -1.46
CA ILE A 50 0.73 7.07 -2.51
C ILE A 50 0.07 5.83 -1.92
N SER A 51 -1.22 5.65 -2.17
CA SER A 51 -1.91 4.41 -1.85
C SER A 51 -2.79 3.98 -2.99
N SER A 52 -2.89 2.68 -3.23
CA SER A 52 -3.93 2.11 -4.08
C SER A 52 -4.35 0.75 -3.54
N ALA A 53 -5.65 0.53 -3.44
CA ALA A 53 -6.20 -0.71 -2.92
C ALA A 53 -7.29 -1.27 -3.83
N ARG A 54 -7.38 -2.59 -3.85
CA ARG A 54 -8.45 -3.36 -4.45
C ARG A 54 -9.18 -4.12 -3.35
N TYR A 55 -10.50 -3.96 -3.31
CA TYR A 55 -11.40 -4.63 -2.36
C TYR A 55 -12.33 -5.56 -3.15
N PRO A 56 -11.94 -6.81 -3.38
CA PRO A 56 -12.68 -7.68 -4.31
C PRO A 56 -14.12 -7.95 -3.88
N ASN A 57 -14.38 -8.09 -2.57
CA ASN A 57 -15.72 -8.35 -2.04
C ASN A 57 -16.60 -7.09 -1.95
N LEU A 58 -15.99 -5.89 -1.94
CA LEU A 58 -16.72 -4.62 -2.06
C LEU A 58 -16.86 -4.18 -3.53
N HIS A 59 -16.08 -4.81 -4.42
CA HIS A 59 -15.94 -4.45 -5.82
C HIS A 59 -15.48 -2.98 -6.02
N ILE A 60 -14.59 -2.51 -5.16
CA ILE A 60 -14.03 -1.16 -5.21
C ILE A 60 -12.53 -1.24 -5.50
N GLN A 61 -12.04 -0.31 -6.31
CA GLN A 61 -10.62 -0.01 -6.46
C GLN A 61 -10.45 1.50 -6.27
N ASP A 62 -9.56 1.89 -5.36
CA ASP A 62 -9.32 3.29 -5.01
C ASP A 62 -7.83 3.63 -5.01
N CYS A 63 -7.55 4.92 -4.98
CA CYS A 63 -6.21 5.44 -4.83
C CYS A 63 -6.19 6.82 -4.16
N ALA A 64 -5.00 7.18 -3.68
CA ALA A 64 -4.69 8.51 -3.21
C ALA A 64 -3.23 8.86 -3.53
N LEU A 65 -2.98 10.14 -3.81
CA LEU A 65 -1.67 10.76 -3.81
C LEU A 65 -1.76 12.01 -2.93
N THR A 66 -0.92 12.08 -1.91
CA THR A 66 -0.80 13.25 -1.02
C THR A 66 0.62 13.77 -1.10
N ILE A 67 0.78 15.08 -1.26
CA ILE A 67 2.06 15.78 -1.37
C ILE A 67 2.08 16.88 -0.31
N VAL A 68 3.12 16.91 0.52
CA VAL A 68 3.39 17.94 1.52
C VAL A 68 4.60 18.73 1.06
N ARG A 69 4.42 20.03 0.85
CA ARG A 69 5.44 20.97 0.36
C ARG A 69 5.27 22.30 1.08
N GLY A 70 6.32 22.76 1.76
CA GLY A 70 6.24 23.93 2.62
C GLY A 70 5.19 23.74 3.72
N GLU A 71 4.23 24.66 3.82
CA GLU A 71 3.14 24.61 4.82
C GLU A 71 1.87 23.93 4.29
N HIS A 72 1.86 23.46 3.04
CA HIS A 72 0.65 22.99 2.36
C HIS A 72 0.66 21.48 2.15
N GLN A 73 -0.53 20.89 2.24
CA GLN A 73 -0.82 19.52 1.82
C GLN A 73 -1.77 19.55 0.62
N HIS A 74 -1.34 18.95 -0.49
CA HIS A 74 -2.14 18.74 -1.70
C HIS A 74 -2.55 17.28 -1.75
N SER A 75 -3.80 16.98 -2.09
CA SER A 75 -4.29 15.59 -2.12
C SER A 75 -5.19 15.33 -3.31
N PHE A 76 -4.87 14.27 -4.04
CA PHE A 76 -5.68 13.69 -5.09
C PHE A 76 -6.25 12.36 -4.59
N HIS A 77 -7.53 12.14 -4.81
CA HIS A 77 -8.23 10.90 -4.47
C HIS A 77 -9.10 10.47 -5.65
N ALA A 78 -9.14 9.17 -5.93
CA ALA A 78 -10.07 8.62 -6.90
C ALA A 78 -10.56 7.24 -6.46
N SER A 79 -11.75 6.87 -6.92
CA SER A 79 -12.36 5.58 -6.68
C SER A 79 -13.18 5.14 -7.89
N ARG A 80 -13.27 3.83 -8.12
CA ARG A 80 -14.07 3.24 -9.18
C ARG A 80 -14.59 1.87 -8.78
N ARG A 81 -15.51 1.34 -9.60
CA ARG A 81 -15.80 -0.10 -9.60
C ARG A 81 -14.53 -0.85 -9.96
N ALA A 82 -14.14 -1.83 -9.13
CA ALA A 82 -12.98 -2.66 -9.37
C ALA A 82 -13.09 -3.33 -10.76
N PRO A 83 -12.06 -3.21 -11.61
CA PRO A 83 -12.01 -3.91 -12.88
C PRO A 83 -12.17 -5.42 -12.71
N GLN A 84 -12.73 -6.08 -13.71
CA GLN A 84 -12.84 -7.54 -13.77
C GLN A 84 -11.48 -8.22 -13.57
N ASP A 85 -10.53 -7.83 -14.42
CA ASP A 85 -9.18 -8.38 -14.48
C ASP A 85 -8.27 -7.61 -13.51
N PRO A 86 -7.67 -8.26 -12.50
CA PRO A 86 -6.82 -7.59 -11.51
C PRO A 86 -5.51 -7.04 -12.08
N ILE A 87 -5.15 -7.35 -13.34
CA ILE A 87 -4.02 -6.70 -14.01
C ILE A 87 -4.29 -5.19 -14.26
N ASP A 88 -5.56 -4.78 -14.35
CA ASP A 88 -5.95 -3.38 -14.48
C ASP A 88 -5.87 -2.68 -13.12
N MET A 89 -4.73 -2.02 -12.89
CA MET A 89 -4.44 -1.22 -11.69
C MET A 89 -4.76 0.28 -11.88
N THR A 90 -5.67 0.63 -12.80
CA THR A 90 -6.06 2.03 -13.06
C THR A 90 -7.23 2.46 -12.17
N THR A 91 -7.23 3.72 -11.72
CA THR A 91 -8.31 4.37 -10.95
C THR A 91 -8.45 5.82 -11.41
N GLY A 92 -9.35 6.06 -12.37
CA GLY A 92 -9.43 7.38 -13.02
C GLY A 92 -8.11 7.71 -13.73
N PRO A 93 -7.52 8.90 -13.54
CA PRO A 93 -6.24 9.28 -14.14
C PRO A 93 -5.02 8.62 -13.46
N PHE A 94 -5.21 7.91 -12.34
CA PHE A 94 -4.14 7.23 -11.62
C PHE A 94 -3.91 5.82 -12.15
N ARG A 95 -2.66 5.37 -12.20
CA ARG A 95 -2.31 3.96 -12.40
C ARG A 95 -0.96 3.57 -11.80
N ILE A 96 -0.83 2.29 -11.49
CA ILE A 96 0.44 1.63 -11.17
C ILE A 96 0.80 0.71 -12.34
N GLU A 97 2.01 0.85 -12.87
CA GLU A 97 2.59 -0.05 -13.87
C GLU A 97 3.70 -0.88 -13.20
N ILE A 98 3.57 -2.21 -13.24
CA ILE A 98 4.63 -3.11 -12.79
C ILE A 98 5.46 -3.47 -14.02
N GLY A 99 6.64 -2.86 -14.18
CA GLY A 99 7.52 -3.17 -15.31
C GLY A 99 8.23 -4.50 -15.12
N GLN A 100 8.95 -4.67 -14.00
CA GLN A 100 9.50 -5.96 -13.58
C GLN A 100 9.04 -6.31 -12.16
N PRO A 101 8.35 -7.46 -11.94
CA PRO A 101 7.93 -7.88 -10.62
C PRO A 101 9.11 -7.85 -9.63
N MET A 102 8.84 -7.33 -8.43
CA MET A 102 9.82 -7.19 -7.35
C MET A 102 11.01 -6.25 -7.65
N LYS A 103 10.98 -5.50 -8.76
CA LYS A 103 12.01 -4.50 -9.06
C LYS A 103 11.39 -3.13 -9.31
N ASN A 104 11.28 -2.72 -10.57
CA ASN A 104 10.78 -1.41 -10.96
C ASN A 104 9.26 -1.40 -11.06
N ILE A 105 8.69 -0.26 -10.68
CA ILE A 105 7.30 0.09 -10.93
C ILE A 105 7.27 1.56 -11.37
N ARG A 106 6.18 1.96 -11.99
CA ARG A 106 5.88 3.36 -12.28
C ARG A 106 4.52 3.73 -11.73
N VAL A 107 4.40 4.91 -11.14
CA VAL A 107 3.14 5.49 -10.68
C VAL A 107 2.87 6.72 -11.53
N VAL A 108 1.68 6.77 -12.14
CA VAL A 108 1.28 7.89 -12.99
C VAL A 108 -0.04 8.45 -12.48
N VAL A 109 -0.14 9.78 -12.44
CA VAL A 109 -1.40 10.53 -12.35
C VAL A 109 -1.42 11.49 -13.52
N GLU A 110 -2.26 11.20 -14.50
CA GLU A 110 -2.44 12.02 -15.70
C GLU A 110 -3.14 13.36 -15.38
N ASP A 111 -3.13 14.27 -16.36
CA ASP A 111 -3.79 15.55 -16.25
C ASP A 111 -5.27 15.39 -15.89
N ASN A 112 -5.71 16.17 -14.91
CA ASN A 112 -7.06 16.10 -14.35
C ASN A 112 -7.45 17.45 -13.71
N GLU A 113 -8.70 17.56 -13.29
CA GLU A 113 -9.29 18.79 -12.78
C GLU A 113 -8.63 19.35 -11.50
N THR A 114 -7.91 18.53 -10.72
CA THR A 114 -7.23 18.99 -9.51
C THR A 114 -5.91 19.71 -9.80
N GLY A 115 -5.36 19.57 -11.01
CA GLY A 115 -4.01 20.03 -11.35
C GLY A 115 -2.88 19.26 -10.66
N ILE A 116 -3.19 18.24 -9.85
CA ILE A 116 -2.22 17.36 -9.20
C ILE A 116 -1.89 16.21 -10.16
N GLY A 117 -0.61 16.00 -10.44
CA GLY A 117 -0.12 14.95 -11.33
C GLY A 117 1.16 14.30 -10.82
N ALA A 118 1.50 13.17 -11.43
CA ALA A 118 2.70 12.43 -11.10
C ALA A 118 3.16 11.59 -12.30
N ASP A 119 4.48 11.44 -12.44
CA ASP A 119 5.10 10.42 -13.26
C ASP A 119 6.38 9.98 -12.54
N LEU A 120 6.28 8.86 -11.81
CA LEU A 120 7.26 8.45 -10.81
C LEU A 120 7.75 7.05 -11.09
N GLU A 121 9.06 6.90 -11.18
CA GLU A 121 9.75 5.61 -11.31
C GLU A 121 10.36 5.19 -9.97
N TRP A 122 10.08 3.96 -9.57
CA TRP A 122 10.67 3.35 -8.37
C TRP A 122 11.99 2.65 -8.69
N ILE A 123 13.03 3.00 -7.95
CA ILE A 123 14.36 2.40 -8.07
C ILE A 123 14.68 1.66 -6.76
N PRO A 124 14.80 0.33 -6.78
CA PRO A 124 15.01 -0.44 -5.56
C PRO A 124 16.42 -0.29 -5.01
N ARG A 125 16.51 -0.11 -3.69
CA ARG A 125 17.76 -0.07 -2.89
C ARG A 125 17.92 -1.28 -1.98
N SER A 126 16.86 -2.03 -1.73
CA SER A 126 16.92 -3.30 -0.99
C SER A 126 16.24 -4.43 -1.75
N ALA A 127 16.51 -5.67 -1.33
CA ALA A 127 15.61 -6.77 -1.64
C ALA A 127 14.25 -6.52 -0.98
N HIS A 128 13.19 -7.12 -1.54
CA HIS A 128 11.93 -7.25 -0.83
C HIS A 128 12.11 -8.15 0.39
N PHE A 129 11.40 -7.83 1.46
CA PHE A 129 11.27 -8.69 2.61
C PHE A 129 9.82 -8.74 3.05
N ALA A 130 9.37 -9.93 3.46
CA ALA A 130 8.06 -10.11 4.06
C ALA A 130 8.16 -9.86 5.57
N GLU A 131 7.21 -9.11 6.09
CA GLU A 131 6.90 -9.08 7.52
C GLU A 131 6.19 -10.37 7.94
N ASP A 132 6.25 -10.69 9.23
CA ASP A 132 5.54 -11.84 9.78
C ASP A 132 4.03 -11.72 9.57
N HIS A 133 3.36 -12.89 9.50
CA HIS A 133 1.92 -12.94 9.30
C HIS A 133 1.18 -12.35 10.50
N GLN A 134 0.43 -11.29 10.26
CA GLN A 134 -0.17 -10.45 11.29
C GLN A 134 -1.57 -10.93 11.61
N ARG A 135 -1.84 -11.20 12.89
CA ARG A 135 -3.17 -11.63 13.36
C ARG A 135 -3.57 -10.86 14.61
N LEU A 136 -4.66 -10.10 14.51
CA LEU A 136 -5.35 -9.47 15.63
C LEU A 136 -6.82 -9.92 15.67
N THR A 137 -7.36 -10.09 16.88
CA THR A 137 -8.69 -10.64 17.13
C THR A 137 -9.70 -9.56 17.57
N PRO A 138 -11.00 -9.86 17.54
CA PRO A 138 -12.03 -9.00 18.11
C PRO A 138 -11.83 -8.64 19.58
N GLU A 139 -11.28 -9.55 20.38
CA GLU A 139 -10.96 -9.31 21.80
C GLU A 139 -9.80 -8.31 21.97
N GLN A 140 -8.94 -8.17 20.96
CA GLN A 140 -7.85 -7.19 20.96
C GLN A 140 -8.34 -5.85 20.42
N ILE A 141 -8.81 -5.80 19.17
CA ILE A 141 -9.03 -4.53 18.46
C ILE A 141 -10.48 -4.33 18.00
N GLY A 142 -11.42 -5.12 18.52
CA GLY A 142 -12.84 -5.05 18.18
C GLY A 142 -13.21 -5.63 16.81
N ARG A 143 -12.26 -6.25 16.10
CA ARG A 143 -12.43 -6.85 14.77
C ARG A 143 -11.26 -7.77 14.41
N TRP A 144 -11.44 -8.61 13.39
CA TRP A 144 -10.34 -9.39 12.84
C TRP A 144 -9.42 -8.52 11.97
N MET A 145 -8.12 -8.70 12.14
CA MET A 145 -7.11 -8.32 11.16
C MET A 145 -6.22 -9.54 10.92
N ILE A 146 -6.14 -9.98 9.67
CA ILE A 146 -5.33 -11.13 9.24
C ILE A 146 -4.65 -10.70 7.96
N ALA A 147 -3.37 -10.33 8.02
CA ALA A 147 -2.69 -9.74 6.88
C ALA A 147 -1.23 -10.17 6.80
N THR A 148 -0.73 -10.28 5.58
CA THR A 148 0.70 -10.35 5.29
C THR A 148 1.12 -9.05 4.62
N ARG A 149 2.37 -8.66 4.82
CA ARG A 149 2.96 -7.45 4.28
C ARG A 149 4.35 -7.75 3.74
N MET A 150 4.72 -7.07 2.67
CA MET A 150 6.09 -7.01 2.19
C MET A 150 6.50 -5.58 1.95
N ASN A 151 7.78 -5.31 2.17
CA ASN A 151 8.33 -3.99 1.97
C ASN A 151 9.59 -4.03 1.10
N GLN A 152 9.92 -2.88 0.52
CA GLN A 152 11.18 -2.62 -0.17
C GLN A 152 11.56 -1.17 0.04
N PHE A 153 12.84 -0.92 0.26
CA PHE A 153 13.40 0.42 0.33
C PHE A 153 13.96 0.81 -1.03
N GLY A 154 13.89 2.09 -1.36
CA GLY A 154 14.26 2.58 -2.68
C GLY A 154 14.31 4.08 -2.76
N PHE A 155 14.38 4.51 -4.01
CA PHE A 155 14.41 5.90 -4.42
C PHE A 155 13.32 6.18 -5.44
N TRP A 156 13.02 7.45 -5.59
CA TRP A 156 12.10 7.96 -6.60
C TRP A 156 12.84 8.83 -7.62
N ARG A 157 12.51 8.63 -8.88
CA ARG A 157 12.88 9.52 -9.98
C ARG A 157 11.63 9.94 -10.74
N GLY A 158 11.60 11.16 -11.25
CA GLY A 158 10.53 11.63 -12.14
C GLY A 158 10.01 12.98 -11.71
N GLU A 159 8.69 13.16 -11.73
CA GLU A 159 8.08 14.44 -11.39
C GLU A 159 6.75 14.31 -10.64
N LEU A 160 6.53 15.26 -9.74
CA LEU A 160 5.23 15.59 -9.16
C LEU A 160 4.77 16.93 -9.74
N ARG A 161 3.48 17.03 -10.06
CA ARG A 161 2.86 18.26 -10.57
C ARG A 161 1.85 18.74 -9.55
N LEU A 162 1.92 20.01 -9.19
CA LEU A 162 0.96 20.76 -8.38
C LEU A 162 0.39 21.91 -9.23
N PRO A 163 -0.72 22.53 -8.81
CA PRO A 163 -1.21 23.74 -9.47
C PRO A 163 -0.13 24.84 -9.52
N GLY A 164 0.47 25.04 -10.70
CA GLY A 164 1.47 26.08 -10.95
C GLY A 164 2.93 25.72 -10.61
N GLU A 165 3.22 24.48 -10.18
CA GLU A 165 4.57 24.02 -9.84
C GLU A 165 4.80 22.59 -10.33
N THR A 166 5.97 22.34 -10.93
CA THR A 166 6.45 20.98 -11.20
C THR A 166 7.69 20.74 -10.35
N ILE A 167 7.68 19.66 -9.58
CA ILE A 167 8.76 19.24 -8.69
C ILE A 167 9.45 18.04 -9.33
N THR A 168 10.67 18.23 -9.81
CA THR A 168 11.52 17.14 -10.31
C THR A 168 12.15 16.38 -9.15
N LEU A 169 12.04 15.06 -9.17
CA LEU A 169 12.63 14.16 -8.19
C LEU A 169 13.90 13.52 -8.74
N ASP A 170 15.02 13.77 -8.06
CA ASP A 170 16.28 13.07 -8.29
C ASP A 170 16.37 11.86 -7.36
N ALA A 171 16.71 10.71 -7.93
CA ALA A 171 16.92 9.47 -7.18
C ALA A 171 18.06 9.57 -6.16
N ALA A 172 19.03 10.46 -6.39
CA ALA A 172 20.13 10.69 -5.44
C ALA A 172 19.65 11.31 -4.11
N HIS A 173 18.50 12.01 -4.13
CA HIS A 173 18.02 12.81 -3.01
C HIS A 173 16.62 12.44 -2.54
N THR A 174 15.90 11.59 -3.27
CA THR A 174 14.50 11.26 -2.99
C THR A 174 14.35 9.81 -2.56
N TYR A 175 14.33 9.60 -1.25
CA TYR A 175 14.19 8.29 -0.63
C TYR A 175 12.73 7.88 -0.56
N GLY A 176 12.47 6.58 -0.42
CA GLY A 176 11.11 6.08 -0.25
C GLY A 176 11.05 4.67 0.31
N THR A 177 9.83 4.29 0.68
CA THR A 177 9.47 2.93 1.09
C THR A 177 8.27 2.48 0.28
N LYS A 178 8.35 1.27 -0.23
CA LYS A 178 7.29 0.57 -0.94
C LYS A 178 6.77 -0.54 -0.05
N ASP A 179 5.50 -0.49 0.27
CA ASP A 179 4.74 -1.48 1.03
C ASP A 179 3.69 -2.13 0.12
N ARG A 180 3.48 -3.43 0.28
CA ARG A 180 2.27 -4.10 -0.19
C ARG A 180 1.76 -5.02 0.90
N SER A 181 0.46 -4.96 1.17
CA SER A 181 -0.19 -5.85 2.11
C SER A 181 -1.50 -6.39 1.56
N TRP A 182 -1.84 -7.61 1.97
CA TRP A 182 -3.04 -8.32 1.53
C TRP A 182 -3.60 -9.18 2.65
N GLY A 183 -4.90 -9.47 2.59
CA GLY A 183 -5.61 -10.27 3.58
C GLY A 183 -6.95 -9.65 3.96
N VAL A 184 -7.27 -9.67 5.24
CA VAL A 184 -8.48 -9.07 5.83
C VAL A 184 -8.03 -7.96 6.77
N ARG A 185 -8.36 -6.70 6.43
CA ARG A 185 -8.10 -5.55 7.29
C ARG A 185 -9.32 -4.64 7.29
N PRO A 186 -9.79 -4.19 8.45
CA PRO A 186 -10.95 -3.32 8.58
C PRO A 186 -10.88 -2.10 7.66
N VAL A 187 -11.88 -1.93 6.80
CA VAL A 187 -11.97 -0.84 5.82
C VAL A 187 -13.39 -0.29 5.69
N GLY A 188 -13.47 1.03 5.46
CA GLY A 188 -14.73 1.74 5.23
C GLY A 188 -15.69 1.66 6.42
N ASP A 189 -16.97 1.49 6.11
CA ASP A 189 -18.05 1.52 7.10
C ASP A 189 -17.89 0.43 8.15
N SER A 190 -18.20 0.74 9.41
CA SER A 190 -18.29 -0.26 10.45
C SER A 190 -19.44 -1.25 10.17
N VAL A 191 -19.22 -2.54 10.41
CA VAL A 191 -20.28 -3.54 10.50
C VAL A 191 -20.55 -3.85 11.97
N SER A 192 -21.81 -4.16 12.29
CA SER A 192 -22.15 -4.63 13.63
C SER A 192 -21.36 -5.90 13.96
N MET A 193 -20.63 -5.85 15.08
CA MET A 193 -19.84 -6.96 15.60
C MET A 193 -20.68 -7.95 16.43
N GLY A 194 -22.01 -7.77 16.48
CA GLY A 194 -22.89 -8.50 17.39
C GLY A 194 -22.85 -7.91 18.80
N ALA A 195 -22.58 -8.73 19.81
CA ALA A 195 -22.50 -8.29 21.19
C ALA A 195 -21.39 -7.24 21.38
N PRO A 196 -21.63 -6.14 22.11
CA PRO A 196 -20.60 -5.14 22.38
C PRO A 196 -19.42 -5.76 23.13
N LEU A 197 -18.21 -5.61 22.58
CA LEU A 197 -16.96 -5.90 23.27
C LEU A 197 -16.25 -4.55 23.50
N PRO A 198 -15.77 -4.26 24.72
CA PRO A 198 -14.93 -3.08 24.94
C PRO A 198 -13.61 -3.30 24.17
N PRO A 199 -13.33 -2.54 23.10
CA PRO A 199 -12.07 -2.70 22.37
C PRO A 199 -10.91 -2.32 23.30
N LYS A 200 -9.80 -3.04 23.21
CA LYS A 200 -8.53 -2.53 23.70
C LYS A 200 -7.96 -1.61 22.61
N GLY A 201 -7.34 -0.51 22.99
CA GLY A 201 -6.62 0.34 22.05
C GLY A 201 -5.52 -0.45 21.32
N LEU A 202 -5.27 -0.07 20.07
CA LEU A 202 -4.16 -0.58 19.27
C LEU A 202 -3.15 0.55 19.08
N LYS A 203 -1.92 0.33 19.53
CA LYS A 203 -0.77 1.17 19.18
C LYS A 203 -0.05 0.50 18.02
N PHE A 204 -0.04 1.17 16.87
CA PHE A 204 0.72 0.72 15.71
C PHE A 204 1.94 1.61 15.52
N PHE A 205 3.13 1.01 15.59
CA PHE A 205 4.37 1.66 15.23
C PHE A 205 4.98 1.00 14.00
N TRP A 206 5.37 1.82 13.02
CA TRP A 206 5.97 1.38 11.77
C TRP A 206 7.07 2.35 11.36
N ALA A 207 8.30 1.88 11.32
CA ALA A 207 9.48 2.72 11.17
C ALA A 207 10.45 2.15 10.13
N PRO A 208 10.25 2.46 8.84
CA PRO A 208 11.24 2.24 7.81
C PRO A 208 12.29 3.36 7.83
N LEU A 209 13.55 3.01 8.05
CA LEU A 209 14.67 3.96 8.12
C LEU A 209 15.75 3.62 7.10
N HIS A 210 16.23 4.64 6.38
CA HIS A 210 17.37 4.56 5.49
C HIS A 210 18.65 4.97 6.21
N TRP A 211 19.71 4.19 6.02
CA TRP A 211 21.09 4.54 6.41
C TRP A 211 21.96 4.55 5.14
N SER A 212 23.21 5.00 5.25
CA SER A 212 24.10 5.07 4.09
C SER A 212 24.36 3.70 3.45
N ASP A 213 24.56 2.66 4.27
CA ASP A 213 25.00 1.30 3.88
C ASP A 213 23.95 0.21 4.14
N HIS A 214 22.87 0.52 4.87
CA HIS A 214 21.82 -0.43 5.20
C HIS A 214 20.45 0.24 5.39
N VAL A 215 19.42 -0.57 5.58
CA VAL A 215 18.09 -0.11 5.98
C VAL A 215 17.66 -0.88 7.22
N THR A 216 16.86 -0.22 8.07
CA THR A 216 16.24 -0.86 9.22
C THR A 216 14.74 -0.69 9.17
N HIS A 217 14.02 -1.68 9.65
CA HIS A 217 12.58 -1.66 9.70
C HIS A 217 12.07 -2.22 11.02
N VAL A 218 11.11 -1.54 11.63
CA VAL A 218 10.38 -2.05 12.78
C VAL A 218 8.88 -1.95 12.53
N GLY A 219 8.16 -3.04 12.79
CA GLY A 219 6.70 -3.07 12.85
C GLY A 219 6.26 -3.59 14.22
N LEU A 220 5.31 -2.92 14.86
CA LEU A 220 4.90 -3.27 16.23
C LEU A 220 3.41 -2.99 16.42
N PHE A 221 2.69 -3.98 16.94
CA PHE A 221 1.33 -3.82 17.47
C PHE A 221 1.34 -4.05 18.97
N GLU A 222 0.93 -3.04 19.73
CA GLU A 222 0.81 -3.12 21.18
C GLU A 222 -0.60 -2.82 21.66
N GLY A 223 -0.97 -3.49 22.75
CA GLY A 223 -2.13 -3.14 23.56
C GLY A 223 -1.87 -1.95 24.49
N ASP A 224 -2.92 -1.54 25.20
CA ASP A 224 -2.84 -0.40 26.10
C ASP A 224 -1.99 -0.65 27.34
N ARG A 225 -1.73 -1.91 27.71
CA ARG A 225 -0.97 -2.29 28.91
C ARG A 225 0.42 -2.84 28.59
N GLY A 226 0.94 -2.55 27.39
CA GLY A 226 2.26 -2.99 26.95
C GLY A 226 2.28 -4.44 26.46
N GLU A 227 1.12 -5.04 26.20
CA GLU A 227 1.06 -6.34 25.53
C GLU A 227 1.60 -6.21 24.10
N VAL A 228 2.67 -6.92 23.76
CA VAL A 228 3.15 -7.01 22.38
C VAL A 228 2.33 -8.07 21.66
N TRP A 229 1.47 -7.65 20.73
CA TRP A 229 0.64 -8.55 19.93
C TRP A 229 1.29 -8.96 18.62
N HIS A 230 2.19 -8.13 18.09
CA HIS A 230 2.96 -8.40 16.89
C HIS A 230 4.26 -7.60 16.91
N TRP A 231 5.36 -8.20 16.49
CA TRP A 231 6.64 -7.50 16.34
C TRP A 231 7.41 -8.03 15.14
N ASP A 232 8.03 -7.09 14.43
CA ASP A 232 8.91 -7.30 13.30
C ASP A 232 10.15 -6.41 13.45
N GLY A 233 11.33 -6.96 13.17
CA GLY A 233 12.59 -6.22 13.19
C GLY A 233 13.51 -6.69 12.08
N PHE A 234 13.89 -5.81 11.17
CA PHE A 234 14.77 -6.14 10.05
C PHE A 234 15.94 -5.18 9.94
N ARG A 235 17.09 -5.73 9.54
CA ARG A 235 18.24 -5.00 9.04
C ARG A 235 18.69 -5.64 7.74
N LEU A 236 18.71 -4.88 6.66
CA LEU A 236 19.04 -5.36 5.32
C LEU A 236 20.15 -4.50 4.70
N PRO A 237 21.04 -5.07 3.87
CA PRO A 237 21.99 -4.27 3.12
C PRO A 237 21.27 -3.29 2.18
N ALA A 238 21.85 -2.11 1.99
CA ALA A 238 21.38 -1.13 1.03
C ALA A 238 22.34 -1.05 -0.16
N TYR A 239 21.77 -1.09 -1.35
CA TYR A 239 22.49 -0.97 -2.61
C TYR A 239 22.47 0.48 -3.10
N ALA A 240 23.53 0.86 -3.81
CA ALA A 240 23.66 2.18 -4.44
C ALA A 240 22.75 2.28 -5.68
#